data_AF-A0AAW2JWH8-F1
#
_entry.id   AF-A0AAW2JWH8-F1
#
_cell.length_a   1.000
_cell.length_b   1.000
_cell.length_c   1.000
_cell.angle_alpha   90.00
_cell.angle_beta   90.00
_cell.angle_gamma   90.00
#
_symmetry.space_group_name_H-M   'P 1'
#
loop_
_entity.id
_entity.type
_entity.pdbx_description
1 polymer ?
#
loop_
_entity_poly.entity_id
_entity_poly.type
_entity_poly.pdbx_seq_one_letter_code
_entity_poly.pdbx_strand_id
1 'polypeptide(L)'
;VYMQPTNVAIERKFADPKMGELSIRNTIPRLVFRSLSVIVATTLAAMLPFFGDIMALFGASGCIPLDFILPMVFYNVTFKPSKKSLMFWGNTVIAVVSTMLAVVGAVASVRQIVLDAKTYKLFANM
;
A
#
# COMPACT_ATOMS: atom_id res chain seq x y z
N VAL A 1 6.99 5.30 -8.02
CA VAL A 1 7.66 5.72 -6.76
C VAL A 1 7.64 4.61 -5.71
N TYR A 2 6.47 4.07 -5.32
CA TYR A 2 6.39 3.05 -4.26
C TYR A 2 7.11 1.71 -4.53
N MET A 3 7.18 1.26 -5.79
CA MET A 3 7.91 0.02 -6.15
C MET A 3 9.44 0.20 -6.25
N GLN A 4 9.96 1.42 -6.06
CA GLN A 4 11.38 1.70 -6.27
C GLN A 4 12.31 0.90 -5.34
N PRO A 5 12.04 0.77 -4.03
CA PRO A 5 12.87 -0.06 -3.15
C PRO A 5 12.88 -1.54 -3.59
N THR A 6 11.72 -2.09 -3.95
CA THR A 6 11.59 -3.45 -4.47
C THR A 6 12.35 -3.63 -5.78
N ASN A 7 12.22 -2.67 -6.69
CA ASN A 7 12.95 -2.69 -7.96
C ASN A 7 14.46 -2.66 -7.76
N VAL A 8 14.96 -1.87 -6.80
CA VAL A 8 16.40 -1.84 -6.46
C VAL A 8 16.84 -3.17 -5.85
N ALA A 9 16.04 -3.78 -4.98
CA ALA A 9 16.35 -5.08 -4.39
C ALA A 9 16.41 -6.19 -5.46
N ILE A 10 15.47 -6.20 -6.41
CA ILE A 10 15.47 -7.11 -7.56
C ILE A 10 16.68 -6.83 -8.45
N GLU A 11 16.93 -5.58 -8.80
CA GLU A 11 18.04 -5.18 -9.66
C GLU A 11 19.38 -5.60 -9.07
N ARG A 12 19.61 -5.39 -7.76
CA ARG A 12 20.81 -5.88 -7.06
C ARG A 12 20.98 -7.40 -7.10
N LYS A 13 19.88 -8.16 -7.18
CA LYS A 13 19.90 -9.62 -7.22
C LYS A 13 20.24 -10.17 -8.60
N PHE A 14 19.90 -9.45 -9.67
CA PHE A 14 20.05 -9.92 -11.06
C PHE A 14 21.10 -9.16 -11.89
N ALA A 15 21.53 -7.97 -11.46
CA ALA A 15 22.54 -7.17 -12.17
C ALA A 15 23.96 -7.75 -12.01
N ASP A 16 24.79 -7.59 -13.03
CA ASP A 16 26.24 -7.84 -12.93
C ASP A 16 26.88 -6.62 -12.29
N PRO A 17 27.61 -6.78 -11.18
CA PRO A 17 28.42 -5.70 -10.65
C PRO A 17 29.63 -5.36 -11.54
N LYS A 18 30.04 -6.25 -12.47
CA LYS A 18 31.19 -6.02 -13.36
C LYS A 18 30.83 -5.25 -14.64
N MET A 19 29.55 -5.06 -14.93
CA MET A 19 29.08 -4.37 -16.13
C MET A 19 28.41 -3.05 -15.76
N GLY A 20 28.46 -2.07 -16.67
CA GLY A 20 27.79 -0.78 -16.45
C GLY A 20 26.28 -0.94 -16.24
N GLU A 21 25.68 -0.04 -15.45
CA GLU A 21 24.25 -0.13 -15.07
C GLU A 21 23.30 -0.16 -16.27
N LEU A 22 23.62 0.56 -17.35
CA LEU A 22 22.82 0.61 -18.57
C LEU A 22 23.24 -0.43 -19.62
N SER A 23 24.16 -1.34 -19.29
CA SER A 23 24.55 -2.41 -20.20
C SER A 23 23.34 -3.29 -20.55
N ILE A 24 23.31 -3.80 -21.78
CA ILE A 24 22.23 -4.67 -22.29
C ILE A 24 21.95 -5.83 -21.32
N ARG A 25 23.00 -6.45 -20.73
CA ARG A 25 22.86 -7.53 -19.73
C ARG A 25 22.05 -7.11 -18.50
N ASN A 26 22.20 -5.88 -18.02
CA ASN A 26 21.55 -5.39 -16.81
C ASN A 26 20.20 -4.71 -17.12
N THR A 27 20.08 -4.09 -18.29
CA THR A 27 18.86 -3.43 -18.75
C THR A 27 17.74 -4.41 -19.12
N ILE A 28 18.06 -5.57 -19.71
CA ILE A 28 17.03 -6.57 -20.08
C ILE A 28 16.27 -7.10 -18.86
N PRO A 29 16.91 -7.66 -17.81
CA PRO A 29 16.19 -8.11 -16.61
C PRO A 29 15.39 -6.99 -15.96
N ARG A 30 15.96 -5.79 -15.89
CA ARG A 30 15.29 -4.59 -15.37
C ARG A 30 14.00 -4.28 -16.12
N LEU A 31 14.03 -4.30 -17.45
CA LEU A 31 12.86 -4.04 -18.29
C LEU A 31 11.81 -5.13 -18.12
N VAL A 32 12.22 -6.40 -18.07
CA VAL A 32 11.33 -7.56 -17.88
C VAL A 32 10.60 -7.45 -16.54
N PHE A 33 11.32 -7.30 -15.43
CA PHE A 33 10.68 -7.22 -14.10
C PHE A 33 9.76 -6.02 -13.97
N ARG A 34 10.17 -4.85 -14.47
CA ARG A 34 9.32 -3.65 -14.45
C ARG A 34 8.06 -3.83 -15.28
N SER A 35 8.18 -4.31 -16.51
CA SER A 35 7.03 -4.52 -17.40
C SER A 35 6.09 -5.58 -16.84
N LEU A 36 6.63 -6.71 -16.36
CA LEU A 36 5.85 -7.78 -15.76
C LEU A 36 5.06 -7.29 -14.53
N SER A 37 5.69 -6.48 -13.67
CA SER A 37 5.02 -5.92 -12.49
C SER A 37 3.81 -5.06 -12.85
N VAL A 38 3.92 -4.24 -13.90
CA VAL A 38 2.85 -3.37 -14.37
C VAL A 38 1.76 -4.20 -15.05
N ILE A 39 2.13 -5.12 -15.93
CA ILE A 39 1.18 -6.01 -16.62
C ILE A 39 0.33 -6.78 -15.60
N VAL A 40 0.96 -7.44 -14.62
CA VAL A 40 0.23 -8.20 -13.60
C VAL A 40 -0.70 -7.29 -12.80
N ALA A 41 -0.22 -6.13 -12.34
CA ALA A 41 -1.05 -5.19 -11.58
C ALA A 41 -2.25 -4.67 -12.39
N THR A 42 -2.02 -4.27 -13.64
CA THR A 42 -3.07 -3.76 -14.54
C THR A 42 -4.07 -4.85 -14.90
N THR A 43 -3.62 -6.07 -15.17
CA THR A 43 -4.51 -7.20 -15.45
C THR A 43 -5.40 -7.51 -14.25
N LEU A 44 -4.84 -7.58 -13.04
CA LEU A 44 -5.64 -7.79 -11.82
C LEU A 44 -6.66 -6.67 -11.59
N ALA A 45 -6.26 -5.41 -11.82
CA ALA A 45 -7.14 -4.25 -11.70
C ALA A 45 -8.27 -4.27 -12.74
N ALA A 46 -8.00 -4.72 -13.98
CA ALA A 46 -8.99 -4.81 -15.04
C ALA A 46 -9.95 -6.01 -14.85
N MET A 47 -9.47 -7.10 -14.25
CA MET A 47 -10.28 -8.30 -14.01
C MET A 47 -11.26 -8.11 -12.86
N LEU A 48 -10.85 -7.48 -11.76
CA LEU A 48 -11.65 -7.40 -10.54
C LEU A 48 -12.45 -6.08 -10.49
N PRO A 49 -13.80 -6.11 -10.60
CA PRO A 49 -14.60 -4.89 -10.57
C PRO A 49 -14.56 -4.17 -9.21
N PHE A 50 -14.18 -4.88 -8.14
CA PHE A 50 -14.02 -4.38 -6.77
C PHE A 50 -12.55 -4.09 -6.41
N PHE A 51 -11.66 -3.93 -7.40
CA PHE A 51 -10.25 -3.59 -7.13
C PHE A 51 -10.09 -2.30 -6.32
N GLY A 52 -10.99 -1.33 -6.54
CA GLY A 52 -11.05 -0.09 -5.74
C GLY A 52 -11.25 -0.35 -4.26
N ASP A 53 -12.15 -1.28 -3.90
CA ASP A 53 -12.41 -1.64 -2.50
C ASP A 53 -11.25 -2.42 -1.88
N ILE A 54 -10.54 -3.24 -2.67
CA ILE A 54 -9.29 -3.88 -2.21
C ILE A 54 -8.24 -2.83 -1.86
N MET A 55 -8.08 -1.82 -2.72
CA MET A 55 -7.15 -0.71 -2.47
C MET A 55 -7.56 0.12 -1.25
N ALA A 56 -8.86 0.36 -1.07
CA ALA A 56 -9.40 1.04 0.10
C ALA A 56 -9.12 0.24 1.39
N LEU A 57 -9.25 -1.08 1.35
CA LEU A 57 -8.90 -1.96 2.47
C LEU A 57 -7.41 -1.86 2.82
N PHE A 58 -6.51 -1.92 1.83
CA PHE A 58 -5.07 -1.75 2.07
C PHE A 58 -4.72 -0.36 2.61
N GLY A 59 -5.41 0.69 2.14
CA GLY A 59 -5.26 2.04 2.68
C GLY A 59 -5.68 2.09 4.14
N ALA A 60 -6.84 1.49 4.48
CA ALA A 60 -7.38 1.48 5.83
C ALA A 60 -6.54 0.65 6.81
N SER A 61 -6.02 -0.51 6.39
CA SER A 61 -5.24 -1.40 7.26
C SER A 61 -3.74 -1.09 7.29
N GLY A 62 -3.21 -0.49 6.22
CA GLY A 62 -1.79 -0.22 6.04
C GLY A 62 -1.46 1.26 6.19
N CYS A 63 -1.90 2.08 5.23
CA CYS A 63 -1.54 3.50 5.17
C CYS A 63 -2.02 4.28 6.39
N ILE A 64 -3.28 4.12 6.82
CA ILE A 64 -3.80 4.89 7.96
C ILE A 64 -3.00 4.60 9.25
N PRO A 65 -2.77 3.33 9.63
CA PRO A 65 -1.94 3.03 10.80
C PRO A 65 -0.50 3.51 10.69
N LEU A 66 0.12 3.31 9.52
CA LEU A 66 1.54 3.65 9.31
C LEU A 66 1.79 5.16 9.27
N ASP A 67 0.91 5.92 8.63
CA ASP A 67 1.15 7.33 8.32
C ASP A 67 0.47 8.29 9.32
N PHE A 68 -0.66 7.90 9.92
CA PHE A 68 -1.44 8.78 10.79
C PHE A 68 -1.46 8.35 12.26
N ILE A 69 -1.47 7.06 12.55
CA ILE A 69 -1.55 6.56 13.93
C ILE A 69 -0.15 6.46 14.53
N LEU A 70 0.75 5.73 13.87
CA LEU A 70 2.09 5.42 14.37
C LEU A 70 2.91 6.67 14.71
N PRO A 71 3.01 7.70 13.85
CA PRO A 71 3.80 8.89 14.17
C PRO A 71 3.28 9.62 15.40
N MET A 72 1.95 9.69 15.60
CA MET A 72 1.32 10.35 16.74
C MET A 72 1.59 9.59 18.04
N VAL A 73 1.46 8.26 18.00
CA VAL A 73 1.76 7.39 19.14
C VAL A 73 3.25 7.46 19.48
N PHE A 74 4.13 7.34 18.49
CA PHE A 74 5.58 7.40 18.68
C PHE A 74 6.05 8.75 19.20
N TYR A 75 5.47 9.85 18.72
CA TYR A 75 5.76 11.17 19.27
C TYR A 75 5.41 11.24 20.76
N ASN A 76 4.20 10.80 21.13
CA ASN A 76 3.74 10.84 22.53
C ASN A 76 4.57 9.93 23.44
N VAL A 77 5.02 8.77 22.96
CA VAL A 77 5.86 7.82 23.71
C VAL A 77 7.29 8.33 23.87
N THR A 78 7.86 8.92 22.81
CA THR A 78 9.26 9.36 22.77
C THR A 78 9.47 10.65 23.54
N PHE A 79 8.64 11.67 23.27
CA PHE A 79 8.83 13.01 23.84
C PHE A 79 8.05 13.22 25.14
N LYS A 80 7.10 12.34 25.47
CA LYS A 80 6.29 12.38 26.70
C LYS A 80 5.79 13.81 27.02
N PRO A 81 5.11 14.49 26.08
CA PRO A 81 4.62 15.83 26.33
C PRO A 81 3.69 15.85 27.54
N SER A 82 3.68 16.96 28.28
CA SER A 82 2.79 17.13 29.43
C SER A 82 1.33 16.83 29.02
N LYS A 83 0.58 16.12 29.86
CA LYS A 83 -0.84 15.77 29.58
C LYS A 83 -1.77 16.99 29.47
N LYS A 84 -1.29 18.17 29.90
CA LYS A 84 -1.99 19.46 29.74
C LYS A 84 -1.60 20.17 28.43
N SER A 85 -0.60 19.67 27.71
CA SER A 85 -0.11 20.26 26.46
C SER A 85 -1.11 20.01 25.34
N LEU A 86 -1.33 21.05 24.54
CA LEU A 86 -2.15 20.99 23.33
C LEU A 86 -1.61 19.96 22.31
N MET A 87 -0.29 19.76 22.29
CA MET A 87 0.35 18.75 21.43
C MET A 87 -0.03 17.31 21.82
N PHE A 88 -0.13 17.01 23.12
CA PHE A 88 -0.52 15.67 23.57
C PHE A 88 -1.95 15.34 23.13
N TRP A 89 -2.88 16.29 23.32
CA TRP A 89 -4.27 16.13 22.92
C TRP A 89 -4.44 16.11 21.40
N GLY A 90 -3.75 16.97 20.65
CA GLY A 90 -3.76 16.96 19.19
C GLY A 90 -3.35 15.61 18.62
N ASN A 91 -2.19 15.09 19.06
CA ASN A 91 -1.70 13.77 18.63
C ASN A 91 -2.66 12.65 19.02
N THR A 92 -3.25 12.71 20.22
CA THR A 92 -4.20 11.70 20.69
C THR A 92 -5.49 11.73 19.87
N VAL A 93 -6.03 12.91 19.55
CA VAL A 93 -7.23 13.05 18.71
C VAL A 93 -6.97 12.53 17.31
N ILE A 94 -5.84 12.89 16.69
CA ILE A 94 -5.47 12.39 15.35
C ILE A 94 -5.38 10.87 15.38
N ALA A 95 -4.71 10.28 16.38
CA ALA A 95 -4.59 8.82 16.50
C ALA A 95 -5.96 8.14 16.65
N VAL A 96 -6.84 8.67 17.51
CA VAL A 96 -8.17 8.08 17.77
C VAL A 96 -9.07 8.19 16.54
N VAL A 97 -9.18 9.37 15.94
CA VAL A 97 -10.02 9.59 14.75
C VAL A 97 -9.51 8.75 13.58
N SER A 98 -8.20 8.71 13.35
CA SER A 98 -7.60 7.87 12.30
C SER A 98 -7.86 6.39 12.55
N THR A 99 -7.83 5.93 13.80
CA THR A 99 -8.20 4.54 14.15
C THR A 99 -9.65 4.25 13.82
N MET A 100 -10.58 5.15 14.15
CA MET A 100 -11.99 4.99 13.79
C MET A 100 -12.17 4.92 12.27
N LEU A 101 -11.52 5.81 11.53
CA LEU A 101 -11.55 5.82 10.06
C LEU A 101 -10.96 4.53 9.46
N ALA A 102 -9.87 4.02 10.01
CA ALA A 102 -9.29 2.75 9.60
C ALA A 102 -10.26 1.58 9.80
N VAL A 103 -10.91 1.48 10.97
CA VAL A 103 -11.86 0.41 11.25
C VAL A 103 -13.09 0.50 10.34
N VAL A 104 -13.70 1.68 10.23
CA VAL A 104 -14.88 1.89 9.39
C VAL A 104 -14.55 1.63 7.92
N GLY A 105 -13.43 2.15 7.44
CA GLY A 105 -12.96 1.96 6.07
C GLY A 105 -12.69 0.49 5.75
N ALA A 106 -12.05 -0.24 6.66
CA ALA A 106 -11.79 -1.67 6.50
C ALA A 106 -13.10 -2.48 6.44
N VAL A 107 -14.05 -2.23 7.36
CA VAL A 107 -15.34 -2.93 7.39
C VAL A 107 -16.16 -2.62 6.15
N ALA A 108 -16.24 -1.35 5.74
CA ALA A 108 -16.96 -0.93 4.54
C ALA A 108 -16.39 -1.59 3.28
N SER A 109 -15.05 -1.58 3.13
CA SER A 109 -14.35 -2.19 2.00
C SER A 109 -14.60 -3.70 1.94
N VAL A 110 -14.45 -4.42 3.06
CA VAL A 110 -14.71 -5.87 3.12
C VAL A 110 -16.16 -6.18 2.75
N ARG A 111 -17.12 -5.41 3.27
CA ARG A 111 -18.54 -5.58 2.94
C ARG A 111 -18.77 -5.42 1.44
N GLN A 112 -18.20 -4.39 0.83
CA GLN A 112 -18.36 -4.10 -0.60
C GLN A 112 -17.74 -5.20 -1.47
N ILE A 113 -16.51 -5.62 -1.14
CA ILE A 113 -15.84 -6.76 -1.79
C ILE A 113 -16.72 -8.02 -1.75
N VAL A 114 -17.30 -8.35 -0.59
CA VAL A 114 -18.15 -9.55 -0.45
C VAL A 114 -19.43 -9.45 -1.27
N LEU A 115 -20.04 -8.26 -1.37
CA LEU A 115 -21.24 -8.06 -2.17
C LEU A 115 -20.95 -8.19 -3.66
N ASP A 116 -19.91 -7.50 -4.14
CA ASP A 116 -19.56 -7.48 -5.56
C ASP A 116 -19.01 -8.83 -6.03
N ALA A 117 -18.25 -9.53 -5.16
CA ALA A 117 -17.74 -10.87 -5.46
C ALA A 117 -18.84 -11.93 -5.60
N LYS A 118 -20.00 -11.79 -4.93
CA LYS A 118 -21.12 -12.74 -5.06
C LYS A 118 -21.79 -12.69 -6.43
N THR A 119 -21.87 -11.51 -7.02
CA THR A 119 -22.44 -11.30 -8.36
C THR A 119 -21.40 -11.46 -9.47
N TYR A 120 -20.13 -11.47 -9.11
CA TYR A 120 -19.04 -11.56 -10.05
C TYR A 120 -18.94 -12.96 -10.67
N LYS A 121 -18.93 -13.00 -11.99
CA LYS A 121 -18.53 -14.17 -12.77
C LYS A 121 -17.43 -13.73 -13.71
N LEU A 122 -16.24 -14.29 -13.50
CA LEU A 122 -15.09 -14.06 -14.37
C LEU A 122 -15.48 -14.47 -15.81
N PHE A 123 -15.56 -13.50 -16.71
CA PHE A 123 -15.92 -13.70 -18.13
C PHE A 123 -17.33 -14.26 -18.40
N ALA A 124 -18.36 -13.91 -17.62
CA ALA A 124 -19.73 -14.36 -17.90
C ALA A 124 -20.34 -13.89 -19.24
N ASN A 125 -19.67 -13.03 -20.00
CA ASN A 125 -20.04 -12.59 -21.35
C ASN A 125 -18.87 -12.78 -22.35
N MET A 126 -18.19 -13.92 -22.30
CA MET A 126 -17.52 -14.49 -23.48
C MET A 126 -18.26 -15.75 -23.91
#